data_AF-A0A846ANU7-F1
#
_entry.id   AF-A0A846ANU7-F1
#
_cell.length_a   1.000
_cell.length_b   1.000
_cell.length_c   1.000
_cell.angle_alpha   90.00
_cell.angle_beta   90.00
_cell.angle_gamma   90.00
#
_symmetry.space_group_name_H-M   'P 1'
#
loop_
_entity.id
_entity.type
_entity.pdbx_description
1 polymer ?
#
loop_
_entity_poly.entity_id
_entity_poly.type
_entity_poly.pdbx_seq_one_letter_code
_entity_poly.pdbx_strand_id
1 'polypeptide(L)'
;MEVGTDRIYAKIKSWRNFSPLDESEVKIVDIHEGIESTLLILQNKLREKPEEKTIQIIKNYDSLPKVEFYVSQINQVFMNIISNAVDALAEKRNKRSKKSNPNLKIQENLPKNCGYAPPLLRG
;
A
#
# COMPACT_ATOMS: atom_id res chain seq x y z
N MET A 1 7.07 15.33 -24.53
CA MET A 1 6.47 13.98 -24.35
C MET A 1 7.26 13.27 -23.26
N GLU A 2 6.90 13.46 -21.98
CA GLU A 2 7.58 12.80 -20.83
C GLU A 2 6.64 11.88 -20.03
N VAL A 3 5.33 12.12 -20.11
CA VAL A 3 4.29 11.46 -19.30
C VAL A 3 4.27 9.93 -19.44
N GLY A 4 4.64 9.38 -20.60
CA GLY A 4 4.69 7.92 -20.80
C GLY A 4 5.85 7.26 -20.05
N THR A 5 7.02 7.88 -20.12
CA THR A 5 8.26 7.42 -19.49
C THR A 5 8.15 7.49 -17.97
N ASP A 6 7.59 8.59 -17.43
CA ASP A 6 7.42 8.76 -15.99
C ASP A 6 6.51 7.69 -15.36
N ARG A 7 5.46 7.29 -16.08
CA ARG A 7 4.54 6.23 -15.63
C ARG A 7 5.21 4.86 -15.60
N ILE A 8 6.00 4.56 -16.62
CA ILE A 8 6.75 3.29 -16.68
C ILE A 8 7.81 3.28 -15.58
N TYR A 9 8.53 4.38 -15.41
CA TYR A 9 9.53 4.55 -14.35
C TYR A 9 8.90 4.38 -12.97
N ALA A 10 7.77 5.03 -12.69
CA ALA A 10 7.04 4.89 -11.43
C ALA A 10 6.64 3.43 -11.17
N LYS A 11 6.15 2.71 -12.19
CA LYS A 11 5.88 1.27 -12.06
C LYS A 11 7.14 0.50 -11.69
N ILE A 12 8.21 0.62 -12.48
CA ILE A 12 9.48 -0.11 -12.24
C ILE A 12 10.02 0.19 -10.84
N LYS A 13 9.97 1.45 -10.41
CA LYS A 13 10.38 1.87 -9.06
C LYS A 13 9.54 1.17 -7.99
N SER A 14 8.22 1.15 -8.11
CA SER A 14 7.37 0.43 -7.17
C SER A 14 7.62 -1.09 -7.14
N TRP A 15 7.89 -1.72 -8.30
CA TRP A 15 8.27 -3.13 -8.33
C TRP A 15 9.58 -3.39 -7.59
N ARG A 16 10.59 -2.53 -7.79
CA ARG A 16 11.88 -2.61 -7.08
C ARG A 16 11.72 -2.41 -5.57
N ASN A 17 10.86 -1.48 -5.16
CA ASN A 17 10.56 -1.26 -3.74
C ASN A 17 9.80 -2.44 -3.13
N PHE A 18 8.95 -3.11 -3.93
CA PHE A 18 8.13 -4.23 -3.48
C PHE A 18 8.91 -5.54 -3.34
N SER A 19 9.80 -5.84 -4.28
CA SER A 19 10.64 -7.04 -4.30
C SER A 19 12.12 -6.63 -4.22
N PRO A 20 12.65 -6.41 -3.00
CA PRO A 20 14.05 -6.12 -2.81
C PRO A 20 14.91 -7.33 -3.24
N LEU A 21 16.04 -7.07 -3.88
CA LEU A 21 17.00 -8.12 -4.25
C LEU A 21 17.68 -8.78 -3.03
N ASP A 22 17.64 -8.12 -1.89
CA ASP A 22 18.17 -8.61 -0.63
C ASP A 22 17.07 -8.55 0.43
N GLU A 23 16.39 -9.68 0.55
CA GLU A 23 15.24 -9.91 1.43
C GLU A 23 15.64 -10.26 2.87
N SER A 24 16.94 -10.49 3.12
CA SER A 24 17.47 -10.98 4.40
C SER A 24 17.88 -9.87 5.37
N GLU A 25 17.96 -8.62 4.91
CA GLU A 25 18.40 -7.50 5.73
C GLU A 25 17.24 -6.67 6.28
N VAL A 26 17.35 -6.28 7.55
CA VAL A 26 16.51 -5.25 8.16
C VAL A 26 16.95 -3.89 7.62
N LYS A 27 15.99 -3.10 7.12
CA LYS A 27 16.25 -1.77 6.56
C LYS A 27 15.32 -0.75 7.22
N ILE A 28 15.80 0.49 7.28
CA ILE A 28 14.98 1.64 7.66
C ILE A 28 14.03 1.93 6.50
N VAL A 29 12.75 1.65 6.68
CA VAL A 29 11.72 1.73 5.65
C VAL A 29 10.74 2.86 5.97
N ASP A 30 10.33 3.54 4.91
CA ASP A 30 9.15 4.39 4.92
C ASP A 30 7.91 3.53 4.61
N ILE A 31 7.01 3.41 5.59
CA ILE A 31 5.78 2.61 5.48
C ILE A 31 4.88 3.13 4.35
N HIS A 32 4.84 4.44 4.15
CA HIS A 32 4.02 5.05 3.10
C HIS A 32 4.49 4.59 1.73
N GLU A 33 5.81 4.48 1.49
CA GLU A 33 6.33 4.00 0.21
C GLU A 33 5.91 2.55 -0.09
N GLY A 34 5.86 1.68 0.92
CA GLY A 34 5.39 0.30 0.78
C GLY A 34 3.91 0.23 0.41
N ILE A 35 3.07 1.02 1.09
CA ILE A 35 1.63 1.12 0.80
C ILE A 35 1.39 1.69 -0.60
N GLU A 36 2.06 2.78 -0.97
CA GLU A 36 1.94 3.39 -2.30
C GLU A 36 2.39 2.45 -3.42
N SER A 37 3.49 1.73 -3.21
CA SER A 37 3.96 0.72 -4.16
C SER A 37 2.95 -0.40 -4.34
N THR A 38 2.35 -0.86 -3.24
CA THR A 38 1.30 -1.89 -3.28
C THR A 38 0.05 -1.41 -4.03
N LEU A 39 -0.40 -0.19 -3.78
CA LEU A 39 -1.52 0.42 -4.49
C LEU A 39 -1.24 0.58 -5.99
N LEU A 40 -0.01 0.94 -6.37
CA LEU A 40 0.38 1.05 -7.77
C LEU A 40 0.43 -0.32 -8.46
N ILE A 41 0.90 -1.36 -7.78
CA ILE A 41 0.90 -2.74 -8.29
C ILE A 41 -0.55 -3.24 -8.46
N LEU A 42 -1.42 -2.98 -7.48
CA LEU A 42 -2.84 -3.35 -7.52
C LEU A 42 -3.70 -2.42 -8.37
N GLN A 43 -3.10 -1.44 -9.06
CA GLN A 43 -3.83 -0.44 -9.85
C GLN A 43 -4.78 -1.07 -10.86
N ASN A 44 -4.43 -2.22 -11.46
CA ASN A 44 -5.31 -2.92 -12.40
C ASN A 44 -6.59 -3.47 -11.75
N LYS A 45 -6.52 -3.87 -10.47
CA LYS A 45 -7.70 -4.31 -9.71
C LYS A 45 -8.55 -3.12 -9.21
N LEU A 46 -7.92 -1.96 -9.05
CA LEU A 46 -8.56 -0.73 -8.54
C LEU A 46 -9.19 0.13 -9.63
N ARG A 47 -8.71 0.03 -10.87
CA ARG A 47 -9.18 0.83 -12.02
C ARG A 47 -10.61 0.50 -12.41
N GLU A 48 -11.26 1.51 -12.99
CA GLU A 48 -12.62 1.43 -13.53
C GLU A 48 -12.65 0.38 -14.65
N LYS A 49 -13.56 -0.59 -14.55
CA LYS A 49 -14.01 -1.31 -15.74
C LYS A 49 -15.26 -0.60 -16.27
N PRO A 50 -15.50 -0.61 -17.59
CA PRO A 50 -16.62 0.12 -18.20
C PRO A 50 -17.99 -0.16 -17.56
N GLU A 51 -18.17 -1.38 -17.04
CA GLU A 51 -19.40 -1.89 -16.45
C GLU A 51 -19.48 -1.69 -14.91
N GLU A 52 -18.44 -1.11 -14.30
CA GLU A 52 -18.15 -1.27 -12.88
C GLU A 52 -17.85 0.07 -12.18
N LYS A 53 -18.47 0.30 -11.02
CA LYS A 53 -18.13 1.43 -10.14
C LYS A 53 -16.71 1.29 -9.58
N THR A 54 -15.95 2.37 -9.69
CA THR A 54 -14.56 2.51 -9.21
C THR A 54 -14.47 2.42 -7.69
N ILE A 55 -13.44 1.73 -7.19
CA ILE A 55 -13.12 1.72 -5.77
C ILE A 55 -12.42 3.04 -5.45
N GLN A 56 -13.02 3.84 -4.56
CA GLN A 56 -12.39 5.06 -4.08
C GLN A 56 -11.36 4.72 -2.99
N ILE A 57 -10.10 5.13 -3.19
CA ILE A 57 -9.05 5.02 -2.17
C ILE A 57 -9.03 6.30 -1.34
N ILE A 58 -9.21 6.16 -0.03
CA ILE A 58 -9.11 7.25 0.95
C ILE A 58 -7.88 6.99 1.82
N LYS A 59 -6.89 7.88 1.73
CA LYS A 59 -5.61 7.78 2.43
C LYS A 59 -5.58 8.77 3.59
N ASN A 60 -5.57 8.25 4.81
CA ASN A 60 -5.46 9.03 6.04
C ASN A 60 -4.15 8.65 6.72
N TYR A 61 -3.05 9.19 6.21
CA TYR A 61 -1.71 8.93 6.74
C TYR A 61 -1.39 9.94 7.83
N ASP A 62 -0.82 9.45 8.93
CA ASP A 62 -0.21 10.29 9.94
C ASP A 62 1.28 10.46 9.62
N SER A 63 1.96 11.40 10.29
CA SER A 63 3.41 11.48 10.21
C SER A 63 4.01 10.34 11.03
N LEU A 64 4.44 9.29 10.34
CA LEU A 64 5.15 8.16 10.95
C LEU A 64 6.66 8.34 10.82
N PRO A 65 7.45 8.03 11.86
CA PRO A 65 8.89 7.91 11.72
C PRO A 65 9.23 6.74 10.81
N LYS A 66 10.42 6.76 10.21
CA LYS A 66 10.95 5.58 9.51
C LYS A 66 11.22 4.47 10.53
N VAL A 67 10.94 3.24 10.15
CA VAL A 67 10.99 2.10 11.06
C VAL A 67 11.84 0.98 10.46
N GLU A 68 12.54 0.23 11.31
CA GLU A 68 13.36 -0.90 10.91
C GLU A 68 12.50 -2.15 10.69
N PHE A 69 12.48 -2.66 9.45
CA PHE A 69 11.74 -3.86 9.08
C PHE A 69 12.48 -4.70 8.04
N TYR A 70 12.09 -5.98 7.96
CA TYR A 70 12.33 -6.80 6.77
C TYR A 70 11.39 -6.35 5.65
N VAL A 71 11.96 -5.72 4.63
CA VAL A 71 11.18 -5.03 3.57
C VAL A 71 10.26 -5.98 2.81
N SER A 72 10.74 -7.18 2.48
CA SER A 72 9.95 -8.21 1.78
C SER A 72 8.73 -8.64 2.57
N GLN A 73 8.90 -8.90 3.88
CA GLN A 73 7.83 -9.35 4.76
C GLN A 73 6.75 -8.29 4.93
N ILE A 74 7.14 -7.02 5.17
CA ILE A 74 6.15 -5.95 5.37
C ILE A 74 5.37 -5.65 4.07
N ASN A 75 6.04 -5.69 2.91
CA ASN A 75 5.37 -5.56 1.62
C ASN A 75 4.38 -6.70 1.36
N GLN A 76 4.72 -7.93 1.76
CA GLN A 76 3.80 -9.06 1.66
C GLN A 76 2.56 -8.88 2.53
N VAL A 77 2.71 -8.34 3.74
CA VAL A 77 1.58 -7.99 4.63
C VAL A 77 0.68 -6.96 3.95
N PHE A 78 1.23 -5.89 3.38
CA PHE A 78 0.43 -4.89 2.66
C PHE A 78 -0.30 -5.49 1.46
N MET A 79 0.37 -6.30 0.65
CA MET A 79 -0.24 -6.96 -0.50
C MET A 79 -1.43 -7.83 -0.10
N ASN A 80 -1.26 -8.64 0.94
CA ASN A 80 -2.30 -9.55 1.40
C ASN A 80 -3.51 -8.78 1.94
N ILE A 81 -3.30 -7.80 2.82
CA ILE A 81 -4.38 -7.03 3.44
C ILE A 81 -5.13 -6.22 2.39
N ILE A 82 -4.42 -5.48 1.53
CA ILE A 82 -5.03 -4.61 0.53
C ILE A 82 -5.71 -5.44 -0.55
N SER A 83 -5.11 -6.53 -1.04
CA SER A 83 -5.77 -7.41 -2.03
C SER A 83 -7.05 -8.00 -1.46
N ASN A 84 -7.01 -8.54 -0.24
CA ASN A 84 -8.20 -9.12 0.40
C ASN A 84 -9.33 -8.08 0.54
N ALA A 85 -9.00 -6.84 0.89
CA ALA A 85 -9.98 -5.77 1.00
C ALA A 85 -10.58 -5.41 -0.38
N VAL A 86 -9.75 -5.33 -1.42
CA VAL A 86 -10.20 -5.08 -2.80
C VAL A 86 -11.10 -6.20 -3.31
N ASP A 87 -10.69 -7.44 -3.11
CA ASP A 87 -11.43 -8.62 -3.55
C ASP A 87 -12.80 -8.70 -2.82
N ALA A 88 -12.85 -8.42 -1.51
CA ALA A 88 -14.09 -8.35 -0.74
C ALA A 88 -15.04 -7.22 -1.21
N LEU A 89 -14.50 -6.05 -1.57
CA LEU A 89 -15.29 -4.95 -2.14
C LEU A 89 -15.85 -5.31 -3.52
N ALA A 90 -15.06 -5.98 -4.36
CA ALA A 90 -15.48 -6.46 -5.67
C ALA A 90 -16.60 -7.50 -5.55
N GLU A 91 -16.50 -8.45 -4.62
CA GLU A 91 -17.56 -9.43 -4.36
C GLU A 91 -18.87 -8.79 -3.91
N LYS A 92 -18.79 -7.82 -2.97
CA LYS A 92 -19.98 -7.13 -2.44
C LYS A 92 -20.72 -6.34 -3.53
N ARG A 93 -19.98 -5.81 -4.50
CA ARG A 93 -20.54 -5.12 -5.68
C ARG A 93 -21.31 -6.09 -6.57
N ASN A 94 -20.79 -7.28 -6.81
CA ASN A 94 -21.46 -8.29 -7.65
C ASN A 94 -22.76 -8.82 -7.01
N LYS A 95 -22.87 -8.78 -5.68
CA LYS A 95 -24.04 -9.29 -4.93
C LYS A 95 -25.13 -8.23 -4.63
N ARG A 96 -24.89 -6.93 -4.81
CA ARG A 96 -25.86 -5.86 -4.46
C ARG A 96 -26.13 -4.89 -5.61
N SER A 97 -27.40 -4.75 -5.99
CA SER A 97 -27.87 -3.67 -6.87
C SER A 97 -27.68 -2.30 -6.21
N LYS A 98 -26.66 -1.58 -6.70
CA LYS A 98 -26.46 -0.13 -6.77
C LYS A 98 -27.08 0.72 -5.64
N LYS A 99 -26.27 1.16 -4.65
CA LYS A 99 -26.56 2.44 -3.95
C LYS A 99 -25.35 3.24 -3.44
N SER A 100 -24.17 2.67 -3.20
CA SER A 100 -22.96 3.46 -2.86
C SER A 100 -21.74 3.01 -3.65
N ASN A 101 -20.77 3.91 -3.81
CA ASN A 101 -19.45 3.55 -4.33
C ASN A 101 -18.68 2.80 -3.22
N PRO A 102 -17.94 1.73 -3.54
CA PRO A 102 -17.10 1.04 -2.57
C PRO A 102 -15.87 1.90 -2.24
N ASN A 103 -15.58 2.07 -0.96
CA ASN A 103 -14.45 2.86 -0.49
C ASN A 103 -13.49 1.97 0.29
N LEU A 104 -12.20 2.06 -0.02
CA LEU A 104 -11.12 1.49 0.76
C LEU A 104 -10.43 2.63 1.52
N LYS A 105 -10.54 2.61 2.85
CA LYS A 105 -9.89 3.59 3.72
C LYS A 105 -8.64 2.97 4.34
N ILE A 106 -7.48 3.57 4.11
CA ILE A 106 -6.22 3.22 4.74
C ILE A 106 -5.95 4.29 5.81
N GLN A 107 -5.77 3.86 7.04
CA GLN A 107 -5.50 4.73 8.18
C GLN A 107 -4.34 4.17 8.99
N GLU A 108 -3.46 5.07 9.40
CA GLU A 108 -2.39 4.79 10.34
C GLU A 108 -2.74 5.49 11.64
N ASN A 109 -2.45 4.85 12.77
CA ASN A 109 -2.60 5.50 14.07
C ASN A 109 -1.33 5.19 14.85
N LEU A 110 -0.58 6.21 15.22
CA LEU A 110 0.47 6.04 16.22
C LEU A 110 -0.21 5.96 17.60
N PRO A 111 -0.15 4.82 18.31
CA PRO A 111 -0.72 4.74 19.64
C PRO A 111 -0.03 5.77 20.55
N LYS A 112 -0.81 6.69 21.11
CA LYS A 112 -0.32 7.82 21.93
C LYS A 112 0.50 7.42 23.17
N ASN A 113 0.53 6.13 23.52
CA ASN A 113 1.18 5.59 24.72
C ASN A 113 2.12 4.39 24.48
N CYS A 114 2.54 4.09 23.25
CA CYS A 114 3.56 3.05 23.08
C CYS A 114 4.94 3.64 23.39
N GLY A 115 5.50 3.26 24.55
CA GLY A 115 6.88 3.55 24.95
C GLY A 115 7.89 2.85 24.05
N TYR A 116 8.02 3.31 22.81
CA TYR A 116 9.17 2.98 21.98
C TYR A 116 10.35 3.80 22.48
N ALA A 117 11.16 3.19 23.37
CA ALA A 117 12.54 3.60 23.50
C ALA A 117 13.22 3.34 22.14
N PRO A 118 13.81 4.34 21.49
CA PRO A 118 14.55 4.12 20.25
C PRO A 118 15.63 3.07 20.51
N PRO A 119 15.95 2.17 19.56
CA PRO A 119 17.14 1.35 19.68
C PRO A 119 18.31 2.31 19.85
N LEU A 120 19.02 2.22 20.97
CA LEU A 120 20.27 2.94 21.16
C LEU A 120 21.15 2.63 19.95
N LEU A 121 21.44 3.65 19.15
CA LEU A 121 22.42 3.61 18.07
C LEU A 121 23.69 2.98 18.67
N ARG A 122 23.92 1.70 18.39
CA ARG A 122 25.19 1.04 18.72
C ARG A 122 26.20 1.59 17.73
N GLY A 123 27.06 2.48 18.24
CA GLY A 123 28.30 2.87 17.58
C GLY A 123 29.33 1.75 17.58
#